data_AF-W1Y1G1-F1
#
_entry.id   AF-W1Y1G1-F1
#
_cell.length_a   1.000
_cell.length_b   1.000
_cell.length_c   1.000
_cell.angle_alpha   90.00
_cell.angle_beta   90.00
_cell.angle_gamma   90.00
#
_symmetry.space_group_name_H-M   'P 1'
#
loop_
_entity.id
_entity.type
_entity.pdbx_description
1 polymer ?
#
loop_
_entity_poly.entity_id
_entity_poly.type
_entity_poly.pdbx_seq_one_letter_code
_entity_poly.pdbx_strand_id
1 'polypeptide(L)' 'LCCGSAGTYALTHPDLARQLRDNKMNALESGKPEMIVTANIGCQTHLASAGRTSVRHWIEIVEQALEKE' A
#
# COMPACT_ATOMS: atom_id res chain seq x y z
N LEU A 1 -9.98 6.94 1.25
CA LEU A 1 -10.20 5.52 0.85
C LEU A 1 -9.32 4.59 1.70
N CYS A 2 -9.93 3.54 2.26
CA CYS A 2 -9.26 2.42 2.95
C CYS A 2 -8.53 1.52 1.94
N CYS A 3 -7.51 0.77 2.39
CA CYS A 3 -6.76 -0.17 1.54
C CYS A 3 -7.45 -1.55 1.41
N GLY A 4 -8.30 -1.95 2.36
CA GLY A 4 -9.04 -3.22 2.33
C GLY A 4 -8.34 -4.42 2.96
N SER A 5 -7.17 -4.25 3.58
CA SER A 5 -6.34 -5.33 4.16
C SER A 5 -6.82 -5.91 5.50
N ALA A 6 -8.06 -5.62 5.93
CA ALA A 6 -8.53 -5.80 7.30
C ALA A 6 -8.70 -7.29 7.74
N GLY A 7 -7.59 -8.02 7.89
CA GLY A 7 -7.50 -9.37 8.46
C GLY A 7 -8.64 -10.30 8.04
N THR A 8 -9.44 -10.75 9.02
CA THR A 8 -10.58 -11.65 8.83
C THR A 8 -11.62 -11.11 7.84
N TYR A 9 -11.84 -9.80 7.80
CA TYR A 9 -12.78 -9.21 6.85
C TYR A 9 -12.28 -9.33 5.42
N ALA A 10 -10.97 -9.12 5.19
CA ALA A 10 -10.37 -9.30 3.87
C ALA A 10 -10.42 -10.76 3.39
N LEU A 11 -10.35 -11.73 4.32
CA LEU A 11 -10.46 -13.16 4.00
C LEU A 11 -11.91 -13.57 3.69
N THR A 12 -12.87 -13.04 4.43
CA THR A 12 -14.30 -13.37 4.24
C THR A 12 -14.95 -12.57 3.12
N HIS A 13 -14.38 -11.42 2.74
CA HIS A 13 -14.88 -10.53 1.68
C HIS A 13 -13.76 -10.17 0.68
N PRO A 14 -13.16 -11.15 -0.01
CA PRO A 14 -11.96 -10.94 -0.81
C PRO A 14 -12.19 -10.05 -2.05
N ASP A 15 -13.38 -10.09 -2.65
CA ASP A 15 -13.71 -9.25 -3.81
C ASP A 15 -13.78 -7.77 -3.42
N LEU A 16 -14.43 -7.45 -2.31
CA LEU A 16 -14.49 -6.09 -1.79
C LEU A 16 -13.09 -5.60 -1.36
N ALA A 17 -12.29 -6.45 -0.72
CA ALA A 17 -10.93 -6.13 -0.33
C ALA A 17 -10.05 -5.78 -1.55
N ARG A 18 -10.19 -6.51 -2.67
CA ARG A 18 -9.51 -6.21 -3.94
C ARG A 18 -10.04 -4.93 -4.58
N GLN A 19 -11.36 -4.74 -4.62
CA GLN A 19 -11.94 -3.51 -5.16
C GLN A 19 -11.48 -2.26 -4.40
N LEU A 20 -11.43 -2.31 -3.06
CA LEU A 20 -10.91 -1.23 -2.23
C LEU A 20 -9.42 -0.96 -2.49
N ARG A 21 -8.62 -2.03 -2.63
CA ARG A 21 -7.20 -1.95 -3.01
C ARG A 21 -7.04 -1.22 -4.33
N ASP A 22 -7.75 -1.66 -5.36
CA ASP A 22 -7.59 -1.16 -6.72
C ASP A 22 -8.08 0.30 -6.82
N ASN A 23 -9.17 0.65 -6.14
CA ASN A 23 -9.64 2.03 -6.02
C ASN A 23 -8.62 2.93 -5.33
N LYS A 24 -8.00 2.45 -4.24
CA LYS A 24 -6.95 3.19 -3.54
C LYS A 24 -5.71 3.37 -4.41
N MET A 25 -5.28 2.34 -5.13
CA MET A 25 -4.14 2.42 -6.05
C MET A 25 -4.40 3.40 -7.19
N ASN A 26 -5.58 3.34 -7.84
CA ASN A 26 -5.95 4.30 -8.88
C ASN A 26 -5.92 5.75 -8.38
N ALA A 27 -6.42 6.00 -7.16
CA ALA A 27 -6.40 7.32 -6.57
C ALA A 27 -4.96 7.79 -6.26
N LEU A 28 -4.12 6.94 -5.67
CA LEU A 28 -2.73 7.27 -5.34
C LEU A 28 -1.88 7.49 -6.60
N GLU A 29 -2.10 6.68 -7.64
CA GLU A 29 -1.33 6.75 -8.89
C GLU A 29 -1.76 7.89 -9.81
N SER A 30 -2.88 8.57 -9.53
CA SER A 30 -3.34 9.72 -10.32
C SER A 30 -2.30 10.84 -10.40
N GLY A 31 -1.47 11.01 -9.36
CA GLY A 31 -0.36 11.95 -9.31
C GLY A 31 0.95 11.44 -9.91
N LYS A 32 0.97 10.24 -10.50
CA LYS A 32 2.16 9.55 -11.02
C LYS A 32 3.34 9.54 -10.01
N PRO A 33 3.12 9.08 -8.77
CA PRO A 33 4.19 9.02 -7.79
C PRO A 33 5.23 7.98 -8.19
N GLU A 34 6.49 8.25 -7.86
CA GLU A 34 7.58 7.26 -7.99
C GLU A 34 7.36 6.06 -7.06
N MET A 35 6.85 6.32 -5.85
CA MET A 35 6.54 5.31 -4.84
C MET A 35 5.38 5.72 -3.96
N ILE A 36 4.75 4.73 -3.35
CA ILE A 36 3.71 4.90 -2.32
C ILE A 36 4.32 4.54 -0.97
N VAL A 37 4.07 5.39 0.03
CA VAL A 37 4.57 5.18 1.40
C VAL A 37 3.41 4.93 2.34
N THR A 38 3.56 3.95 3.23
CA THR A 38 2.56 3.64 4.26
C THR A 38 3.20 3.37 5.61
N ALA A 39 2.41 3.55 6.68
CA ALA A 39 2.77 3.24 8.05
C ALA A 39 2.06 2.00 8.60
N ASN A 40 1.49 1.18 7.70
CA ASN A 40 0.80 -0.05 8.08
C ASN A 40 1.26 -1.19 7.18
N ILE A 41 1.94 -2.17 7.77
CA ILE A 41 2.48 -3.34 7.07
C ILE A 41 1.39 -4.15 6.33
N GLY A 42 0.17 -4.21 6.88
CA GLY A 42 -0.96 -4.87 6.23
C GLY A 42 -1.38 -4.15 4.95
N CYS A 43 -1.48 -2.81 4.98
CA CYS A 43 -1.70 -2.04 3.76
C CYS A 43 -0.50 -2.11 2.81
N GLN A 44 0.75 -2.15 3.30
CA GLN A 44 1.93 -2.29 2.44
C GLN A 44 1.83 -3.57 1.61
N THR A 45 1.70 -4.72 2.27
CA THR A 45 1.62 -6.03 1.61
C THR A 45 0.41 -6.11 0.68
N HIS A 46 -0.75 -5.64 1.15
CA HIS A 46 -1.98 -5.72 0.36
C HIS A 46 -1.95 -4.80 -0.86
N LEU A 47 -1.47 -3.56 -0.75
CA LEU A 47 -1.33 -2.67 -1.91
C LEU A 47 -0.23 -3.15 -2.86
N ALA A 48 0.91 -3.63 -2.34
CA ALA A 48 1.99 -4.19 -3.15
C ALA A 48 1.53 -5.40 -3.99
N SER A 49 0.57 -6.19 -3.48
CA SER A 49 -0.02 -7.31 -4.23
C SER A 49 -0.74 -6.90 -5.53
N ALA A 50 -0.99 -5.61 -5.76
CA ALA A 50 -1.51 -5.11 -7.02
C ALA A 50 -0.48 -5.20 -8.17
N GLY A 51 0.82 -5.34 -7.87
CA GLY A 51 1.88 -5.46 -8.87
C GLY A 51 2.07 -4.20 -9.73
N ARG A 52 1.81 -3.01 -9.16
CA ARG A 52 1.87 -1.70 -9.83
C ARG A 52 2.99 -0.84 -9.25
N THR A 53 2.73 0.43 -8.90
CA THR A 53 3.70 1.32 -8.23
C THR A 53 4.21 0.70 -6.94
N SER A 54 5.52 0.85 -6.68
CA SER A 54 6.16 0.31 -5.48
C SER A 54 5.53 0.87 -4.19
N VAL A 55 5.37 0.02 -3.19
CA VAL A 55 4.80 0.38 -1.88
C VAL A 55 5.81 0.01 -0.79
N ARG A 56 6.26 1.00 -0.01
CA ARG A 56 7.24 0.81 1.07
C ARG A 56 6.72 1.29 2.42
N HIS A 57 7.27 0.72 3.49
CA HIS A 57 7.08 1.26 4.82
C HIS A 57 7.92 2.53 4.99
N TRP A 58 7.37 3.54 5.67
CA TRP A 58 8.09 4.81 5.88
C TRP A 58 9.41 4.65 6.64
N ILE A 59 9.50 3.68 7.55
CA ILE A 59 10.73 3.39 8.32
C ILE A 59 11.89 3.05 7.37
N GLU A 60 11.64 2.31 6.29
CA GLU A 60 12.70 1.94 5.33
C GLU A 60 13.27 3.17 4.59
N ILE A 61 12.47 4.24 4.47
CA ILE A 61 12.89 5.50 3.84
C ILE A 61 13.72 6.31 4.84
N VAL A 62 13.29 6.33 6.10
CA VAL A 62 14.03 7.00 7.17
C VAL A 62 15.37 6.33 7.41
N GLU A 63 15.41 5.00 7.48
CA GLU A 63 16.66 4.22 7.56
C GLU A 63 17.59 4.57 6.40
N GLN A 64 17.10 4.51 5.15
CA GLN A 64 17.88 4.86 3.96
C GLN A 64 18.38 6.32 3.97
N ALA A 65 17.66 7.23 4.61
CA ALA A 65 18.08 8.63 4.74
C ALA A 65 19.18 8.80 5.80
N LEU A 66 19.09 8.07 6.92
CA LEU A 66 20.07 8.09 8.00
C LEU A 66 21.39 7.42 7.60
N GLU A 67 21.36 6.37 6.77
CA GLU A 67 22.57 5.69 6.25
C GLU A 67 23.34 6.50 5.20
N LYS A 68 22.73 7.56 4.66
CA LYS A 68 23.35 8.44 3.65
C LYS A 68 24.06 9.65 4.27
N GLU A 69 24.09 9.76 5.59
CA GLU A 69 24.92 10.70 6.37
C GLU A 69 26.28 10.09 6.72
#